data_AF-B4GVK8-F1
#
_entry.id   AF-B4GVK8-F1
#
_cell.length_a   1.000
_cell.length_b   1.000
_cell.length_c   1.000
_cell.angle_alpha   90.00
_cell.angle_beta   90.00
_cell.angle_gamma   90.00
#
_symmetry.space_group_name_H-M   'P 1'
#
loop_
_entity.id
_entity.type
_entity.pdbx_description
1 polymer ?
#
loop_
_entity_poly.entity_id
_entity_poly.type
_entity_poly.pdbx_seq_one_letter_code
_entity_poly.pdbx_strand_id
1 'polypeptide(L)'
;MPYWDVMMLTAGARDPDGHSPRQLSNETLAEQLRREVRVLCWVLTTPKYHKSRAVHVMRTWGKRCNKIYFMTSEPDDELPTIVLNKSDKYDVLWGKTKEAFTHIYDHMRDEADWFMKADDDTYVFLENLRYMLYPYSPDQAIYFGYNFKMIGAHKKNESYMSGGSGYVLSREALRIFAEGLNDSTKCRQEDNHAEDVEMGRCLLNLDVKAGDSRDSKLRNRFYPLLPFDMLLSGYSGLDFWLYKYAYYSVRSCMDCLSEYPVAFHYVNPEQLYVFDFFNYDFQLPVQNRVKWALELEYEYEYE
;
A
#
# COMPACT_ATOMS: atom_id res chain seq x y z
N MET A 1 3.45 -27.15 11.79
CA MET A 1 2.64 -27.59 10.63
C MET A 1 2.91 -26.61 9.50
N PRO A 2 3.63 -27.01 8.45
CA PRO A 2 4.09 -26.09 7.43
C PRO A 2 2.99 -25.75 6.41
N TYR A 3 3.06 -24.52 5.93
CA TYR A 3 2.08 -23.71 5.20
C TYR A 3 2.10 -24.00 3.69
N TRP A 4 1.83 -25.24 3.26
CA TRP A 4 1.84 -25.61 1.82
C TRP A 4 0.50 -26.12 1.27
N ASP A 5 -0.55 -26.26 2.09
CA ASP A 5 -1.81 -26.92 1.69
C ASP A 5 -3.01 -25.97 1.43
N VAL A 6 -2.78 -24.73 0.95
CA VAL A 6 -3.90 -23.84 0.53
C VAL A 6 -3.87 -23.49 -0.96
N MET A 7 -3.29 -24.36 -1.79
CA MET A 7 -3.51 -24.37 -3.24
C MET A 7 -4.06 -25.72 -3.71
N MET A 8 -5.26 -26.06 -3.23
CA MET A 8 -6.13 -27.07 -3.84
C MET A 8 -7.56 -26.54 -3.79
N LEU A 9 -7.86 -25.57 -4.67
CA LEU A 9 -9.25 -25.26 -5.01
C LEU A 9 -9.75 -26.35 -5.96
N THR A 10 -10.48 -27.29 -5.36
CA THR A 10 -11.55 -28.13 -5.92
C THR A 10 -11.78 -28.00 -7.45
N ALA A 11 -11.07 -28.79 -8.25
CA ALA A 11 -11.58 -29.21 -9.54
C ALA A 11 -12.60 -30.33 -9.32
N GLY A 12 -13.89 -30.02 -9.44
CA GLY A 12 -14.91 -31.07 -9.32
C GLY A 12 -16.36 -30.60 -9.28
N ALA A 13 -16.92 -30.25 -10.43
CA ALA A 13 -18.29 -30.62 -10.83
C ALA A 13 -18.44 -30.36 -12.34
N ARG A 14 -18.76 -31.40 -13.11
CA ARG A 14 -19.18 -31.29 -14.51
C ARG A 14 -20.62 -30.74 -14.51
N ASP A 15 -20.80 -29.56 -15.08
CA ASP A 15 -22.11 -29.03 -15.44
C ASP A 15 -22.55 -29.71 -16.76
N PRO A 16 -23.72 -30.38 -16.85
CA PRO A 16 -24.14 -31.08 -18.06
C PRO A 16 -24.64 -30.16 -19.19
N ASP A 17 -24.85 -28.86 -18.94
CA ASP A 17 -25.47 -27.97 -19.92
C ASP A 17 -24.49 -26.99 -20.57
N GLY A 18 -23.64 -27.51 -21.46
CA GLY A 18 -23.37 -26.95 -22.79
C GLY A 18 -23.14 -25.44 -22.98
N HIS A 19 -22.57 -24.71 -22.01
CA HIS A 19 -22.12 -23.33 -22.22
C HIS A 19 -20.59 -23.26 -22.34
N SER A 20 -20.16 -22.72 -23.48
CA SER A 20 -18.80 -22.51 -23.97
C SER A 20 -17.75 -22.19 -22.90
N PRO A 21 -16.50 -22.70 -23.03
CA PRO A 21 -15.41 -22.29 -22.16
C PRO A 21 -15.23 -20.77 -22.22
N ARG A 22 -15.05 -20.14 -21.05
CA ARG A 22 -14.64 -18.73 -20.89
C ARG A 22 -13.58 -18.39 -21.94
N GLN A 23 -13.82 -17.30 -22.67
CA GLN A 23 -12.86 -16.72 -23.60
C GLN A 23 -11.46 -16.68 -22.96
N LEU A 24 -10.46 -17.23 -23.65
CA LEU A 24 -9.05 -17.01 -23.34
C LEU A 24 -8.78 -15.50 -23.45
N SER A 25 -8.89 -14.77 -22.35
CA SER A 25 -8.58 -13.35 -22.33
C SER A 25 -7.08 -13.19 -22.54
N ASN A 26 -6.67 -12.43 -23.56
CA ASN A 26 -5.28 -11.94 -23.75
C ASN A 26 -4.89 -10.88 -22.69
N GLU A 27 -5.50 -10.96 -21.50
CA GLU A 27 -5.34 -10.02 -20.40
C GLU A 27 -4.03 -10.35 -19.67
N THR A 28 -3.21 -9.33 -19.44
CA THR A 28 -2.02 -9.45 -18.61
C THR A 28 -2.42 -9.66 -17.14
N LEU A 29 -1.53 -10.25 -16.33
CA LEU A 29 -1.77 -10.38 -14.89
C LEU A 29 -2.06 -9.02 -14.22
N ALA A 30 -1.39 -7.96 -14.66
CA ALA A 30 -1.60 -6.61 -14.13
C ALA A 30 -3.04 -6.10 -14.40
N GLU A 31 -3.58 -6.36 -15.59
CA GLU A 31 -4.95 -6.00 -15.95
C GLU A 31 -5.98 -6.82 -15.18
N GLN A 32 -5.74 -8.14 -15.06
CA GLN A 32 -6.58 -9.03 -14.25
C GLN A 32 -6.65 -8.53 -12.80
N LEU A 33 -5.48 -8.28 -12.18
CA LEU A 33 -5.39 -7.77 -10.82
C LEU A 33 -6.04 -6.40 -10.68
N ARG A 34 -5.93 -5.51 -11.68
CA ARG A 34 -6.59 -4.20 -11.67
C ARG A 34 -8.12 -4.31 -11.62
N ARG A 35 -8.69 -5.33 -12.27
CA ARG A 35 -10.13 -5.62 -12.24
C ARG A 35 -10.55 -6.24 -10.90
N GLU A 36 -9.78 -7.20 -10.40
CA GLU A 36 -10.14 -8.02 -9.23
C GLU A 36 -9.81 -7.36 -7.90
N VAL A 37 -8.84 -6.44 -7.87
CA VAL A 37 -8.41 -5.69 -6.69
C VAL A 37 -8.53 -4.20 -6.97
N ARG A 38 -9.73 -3.64 -6.71
CA ARG A 38 -10.01 -2.22 -6.98
C ARG A 38 -9.45 -1.36 -5.85
N VAL A 39 -8.57 -0.43 -6.20
CA VAL A 39 -7.90 0.47 -5.24
C VAL A 39 -8.33 1.91 -5.49
N LEU A 40 -8.91 2.54 -4.47
CA LEU A 40 -9.06 4.00 -4.39
C LEU A 40 -7.84 4.56 -3.68
N CYS A 41 -7.12 5.43 -4.36
CA CYS A 41 -6.00 6.17 -3.80
C CYS A 41 -6.50 7.53 -3.33
N TRP A 42 -6.05 7.97 -2.16
CA TRP A 42 -6.20 9.35 -1.76
C TRP A 42 -4.85 9.90 -1.32
N VAL A 43 -4.50 11.05 -1.87
CA VAL A 43 -3.19 11.68 -1.69
C VAL A 43 -3.37 12.92 -0.85
N LEU A 44 -2.71 12.96 0.30
CA LEU A 44 -2.74 14.13 1.16
C LEU A 44 -1.77 15.19 0.63
N THR A 45 -2.26 16.40 0.39
CA THR A 45 -1.44 17.52 -0.10
C THR A 45 -1.95 18.86 0.43
N THR A 46 -1.30 19.95 0.02
CA THR A 46 -1.66 21.33 0.37
C THR A 46 -1.56 22.21 -0.88
N PRO A 47 -2.23 23.38 -0.93
CA PRO A 47 -2.23 24.23 -2.13
C PRO A 47 -0.83 24.61 -2.62
N LYS A 48 0.11 24.85 -1.71
CA LYS A 48 1.52 25.10 -2.06
C LYS A 48 2.20 23.96 -2.84
N TYR A 49 1.67 22.74 -2.76
CA TYR A 49 2.24 21.55 -3.37
C TYR A 49 1.43 20.98 -4.54
N HIS A 50 0.30 21.61 -4.90
CA HIS A 50 -0.50 21.18 -6.05
C HIS A 50 0.34 21.09 -7.34
N LYS A 51 1.03 22.18 -7.68
CA LYS A 51 1.84 22.26 -8.92
C LYS A 51 3.26 21.71 -8.78
N SER A 52 3.84 21.73 -7.58
CA SER A 52 5.22 21.30 -7.37
C SER A 52 5.36 19.82 -7.02
N ARG A 53 4.28 19.14 -6.62
CA ARG A 53 4.30 17.72 -6.22
C ARG A 53 3.09 16.93 -6.72
N ALA A 54 1.88 17.31 -6.30
CA ALA A 54 0.67 16.50 -6.51
C ALA A 54 0.34 16.26 -8.00
N VAL A 55 0.55 17.26 -8.86
CA VAL A 55 0.37 17.11 -10.31
C VAL A 55 1.29 16.03 -10.90
N HIS A 56 2.49 15.85 -10.35
CA HIS A 56 3.44 14.84 -10.81
C HIS A 56 3.02 13.44 -10.35
N VAL A 57 2.41 13.30 -9.17
CA VAL A 57 1.75 12.06 -8.74
C VAL A 57 0.66 11.66 -9.75
N MET A 58 -0.22 12.60 -10.13
CA MET A 58 -1.31 12.33 -11.09
C MET A 58 -0.77 11.92 -12.47
N ARG A 59 0.30 12.58 -12.94
CA ARG A 59 0.93 12.30 -14.25
C ARG A 59 1.72 10.99 -14.30
N THR A 60 2.14 10.46 -13.15
CA THR A 60 2.94 9.24 -13.03
C THR A 60 2.09 8.09 -12.48
N TRP A 61 2.34 7.62 -11.25
CA TRP A 61 1.70 6.43 -10.69
C TRP A 61 0.20 6.58 -10.43
N GLY A 62 -0.30 7.80 -10.22
CA GLY A 62 -1.70 8.07 -9.90
C GLY A 62 -2.70 7.57 -10.96
N LYS A 63 -2.30 7.58 -12.24
CA LYS A 63 -3.10 7.04 -13.35
C LYS A 63 -3.42 5.54 -13.22
N ARG A 64 -2.69 4.82 -12.36
CA ARG A 64 -2.82 3.37 -12.15
C ARG A 64 -3.75 3.00 -11.01
N CYS A 65 -4.26 3.97 -10.25
CA CYS A 65 -5.36 3.74 -9.32
C CYS A 65 -6.67 3.46 -10.08
N ASN A 66 -7.63 2.79 -9.45
CA ASN A 66 -8.98 2.68 -10.02
C ASN A 66 -9.71 4.02 -9.88
N LYS A 67 -9.49 4.70 -8.75
CA LYS A 67 -9.91 6.07 -8.45
C LYS A 67 -8.79 6.78 -7.72
N ILE A 68 -8.63 8.08 -7.93
CA ILE A 68 -7.66 8.90 -7.21
C ILE A 68 -8.28 10.25 -6.85
N TYR A 69 -8.06 10.69 -5.62
CA TYR A 69 -8.46 12.02 -5.14
C TYR A 69 -7.33 12.67 -4.35
N PHE A 70 -7.23 13.99 -4.43
CA PHE A 70 -6.25 14.79 -3.69
C PHE A 70 -6.94 15.51 -2.55
N MET A 71 -6.64 15.11 -1.32
CA MET A 71 -7.21 15.69 -0.11
C MET A 71 -6.41 16.94 0.26
N THR A 72 -7.06 18.10 0.26
CA THR A 72 -6.38 19.40 0.37
C THR A 72 -7.30 20.48 0.95
N SER A 73 -6.85 21.71 1.15
CA SER A 73 -7.63 22.81 1.74
C SER A 73 -8.24 23.78 0.71
N GLU A 74 -7.79 23.73 -0.55
CA GLU A 74 -8.29 24.55 -1.65
C GLU A 74 -8.42 23.71 -2.93
N PRO A 75 -9.37 24.01 -3.83
CA PRO A 75 -9.52 23.28 -5.08
C PRO A 75 -8.36 23.55 -6.06
N ASP A 76 -8.15 22.65 -7.01
CA ASP A 76 -7.24 22.83 -8.16
C ASP A 76 -7.88 22.26 -9.43
N ASP A 77 -7.84 23.01 -10.53
CA ASP A 77 -8.53 22.63 -11.78
C ASP A 77 -7.86 21.45 -12.53
N GLU A 78 -6.58 21.13 -12.25
CA GLU A 78 -5.85 20.01 -12.86
C GLU A 78 -5.93 18.72 -12.03
N LEU A 79 -6.40 18.79 -10.78
CA LEU A 79 -6.40 17.68 -9.84
C LEU A 79 -7.83 17.34 -9.41
N PRO A 80 -8.19 16.05 -9.26
CA PRO A 80 -9.45 15.66 -8.63
C PRO A 80 -9.39 15.94 -7.12
N THR A 81 -9.57 17.19 -6.71
CA THR A 81 -9.44 17.63 -5.31
C THR A 81 -10.71 17.40 -4.50
N ILE A 82 -10.54 16.99 -3.25
CA ILE A 82 -11.56 17.04 -2.20
C ILE A 82 -11.07 18.03 -1.15
N VAL A 83 -11.86 19.07 -0.90
CA VAL A 83 -11.53 20.14 0.03
C VAL A 83 -11.91 19.72 1.45
N LEU A 84 -10.91 19.66 2.32
CA LEU A 84 -11.02 19.39 3.74
C LEU A 84 -11.12 20.70 4.53
N ASN A 85 -12.01 20.76 5.51
CA ASN A 85 -12.20 21.91 6.38
C ASN A 85 -11.22 21.90 7.57
N LYS A 86 -9.92 21.78 7.28
CA LYS A 86 -8.81 21.76 8.25
C LYS A 86 -7.64 22.61 7.75
N SER A 87 -6.93 23.26 8.68
CA SER A 87 -5.76 24.07 8.35
C SER A 87 -4.60 23.25 7.76
N ASP A 88 -3.78 23.84 6.90
CA ASP A 88 -2.59 23.23 6.28
C ASP A 88 -1.35 23.08 7.17
N LYS A 89 -1.58 22.85 8.46
CA LYS A 89 -0.49 22.66 9.41
C LYS A 89 -0.21 21.17 9.62
N TYR A 90 1.07 20.85 9.77
CA TYR A 90 1.53 19.49 9.98
C TYR A 90 1.00 18.88 11.28
N ASP A 91 0.79 19.69 12.32
CA ASP A 91 0.21 19.21 13.58
C ASP A 91 -1.26 18.80 13.44
N VAL A 92 -1.98 19.19 12.38
CA VAL A 92 -3.41 18.89 12.15
C VAL A 92 -3.62 17.70 11.19
N LEU A 93 -2.56 16.95 10.85
CA LEU A 93 -2.64 15.84 9.89
C LEU A 93 -3.61 14.74 10.32
N TRP A 94 -3.73 14.47 11.63
CA TRP A 94 -4.71 13.52 12.13
C TRP A 94 -6.15 13.99 11.85
N GLY A 95 -6.45 15.27 12.11
CA GLY A 95 -7.74 15.87 11.76
C GLY A 95 -8.09 15.75 10.28
N LYS A 96 -7.11 16.00 9.40
CA LYS A 96 -7.29 15.85 7.95
C LYS A 96 -7.58 14.41 7.54
N THR A 97 -6.91 13.45 8.15
CA THR A 97 -7.07 12.03 7.82
C THR A 97 -8.39 11.47 8.30
N LYS A 98 -8.84 11.87 9.50
CA LYS A 98 -10.20 11.58 9.97
C LYS A 98 -11.23 12.06 8.95
N GLU A 99 -11.12 13.30 8.51
CA GLU A 99 -12.06 13.90 7.56
C GLU A 99 -12.00 13.22 6.19
N ALA A 100 -10.79 12.94 5.67
CA ALA A 100 -10.59 12.26 4.40
C ALA A 100 -11.21 10.85 4.39
N PHE A 101 -10.93 10.03 5.39
CA PHE A 101 -11.51 8.69 5.46
C PHE A 101 -13.01 8.70 5.74
N THR A 102 -13.51 9.63 6.56
CA THR A 102 -14.96 9.80 6.77
C THR A 102 -15.65 10.16 5.45
N HIS A 103 -15.09 11.10 4.69
CA HIS A 103 -15.61 11.49 3.39
C HIS A 103 -15.63 10.31 2.40
N ILE A 104 -14.53 9.56 2.32
CA ILE A 104 -14.44 8.36 1.47
C ILE A 104 -15.46 7.31 1.92
N TYR A 105 -15.62 7.09 3.22
CA TYR A 105 -16.59 6.13 3.74
C TYR A 105 -18.02 6.52 3.35
N ASP A 106 -18.41 7.77 3.57
CA ASP A 106 -19.78 8.23 3.36
C ASP A 106 -20.18 8.29 1.88
N HIS A 107 -19.22 8.57 0.98
CA HIS A 107 -19.53 8.90 -0.42
C HIS A 107 -18.95 7.91 -1.43
N MET A 108 -17.90 7.16 -1.09
CA MET A 108 -17.06 6.45 -2.07
C MET A 108 -16.69 5.01 -1.67
N ARG A 109 -17.18 4.50 -0.52
CA ARG A 109 -16.79 3.18 0.00
C ARG A 109 -17.11 2.01 -0.94
N ASP A 110 -18.07 2.17 -1.84
CA ASP A 110 -18.48 1.12 -2.79
C ASP A 110 -17.72 1.21 -4.13
N GLU A 111 -16.94 2.28 -4.35
CA GLU A 111 -16.15 2.48 -5.56
C GLU A 111 -14.87 1.62 -5.61
N ALA A 112 -14.44 1.07 -4.48
CA ALA A 112 -13.21 0.27 -4.36
C ALA A 112 -13.31 -0.81 -3.27
N ASP A 113 -12.32 -1.71 -3.28
CA ASP A 113 -12.16 -2.78 -2.29
C ASP A 113 -11.09 -2.43 -1.26
N TRP A 114 -10.14 -1.57 -1.65
CA TRP A 114 -8.99 -1.14 -0.85
C TRP A 114 -8.77 0.37 -0.97
N PHE A 115 -8.37 1.00 0.14
CA PHE A 115 -8.25 2.45 0.28
C PHE A 115 -6.83 2.83 0.67
N MET A 116 -6.05 3.28 -0.31
CA MET A 116 -4.62 3.59 -0.15
C MET A 116 -4.43 5.08 0.14
N LYS A 117 -3.92 5.38 1.34
CA LYS A 117 -3.41 6.71 1.72
C LYS A 117 -1.96 6.84 1.23
N ALA A 118 -1.63 7.93 0.56
CA ALA A 118 -0.26 8.30 0.21
C ALA A 118 0.02 9.79 0.45
N ASP A 119 1.30 10.15 0.58
CA ASP A 119 1.73 11.56 0.57
C ASP A 119 2.08 12.01 -0.86
N ASP A 120 2.15 13.32 -1.07
CA ASP A 120 2.50 13.92 -2.37
C ASP A 120 3.98 13.74 -2.78
N ASP A 121 4.79 13.13 -1.90
CA ASP A 121 6.17 12.70 -2.13
C ASP A 121 6.36 11.18 -1.91
N THR A 122 5.31 10.39 -2.15
CA THR A 122 5.34 8.92 -2.21
C THR A 122 5.21 8.43 -3.64
N TYR A 123 5.94 7.38 -4.02
CA TYR A 123 5.66 6.61 -5.24
C TYR A 123 5.06 5.25 -4.90
N VAL A 124 3.94 4.88 -5.51
CA VAL A 124 3.25 3.61 -5.28
C VAL A 124 3.21 2.76 -6.55
N PHE A 125 3.73 1.53 -6.46
CA PHE A 125 3.66 0.52 -7.52
C PHE A 125 2.34 -0.23 -7.40
N LEU A 126 1.31 0.29 -8.07
CA LEU A 126 -0.07 -0.21 -7.93
C LEU A 126 -0.24 -1.68 -8.34
N GLU A 127 0.52 -2.17 -9.32
CA GLU A 127 0.53 -3.59 -9.69
C GLU A 127 1.05 -4.47 -8.55
N ASN A 128 2.15 -4.06 -7.91
CA ASN A 128 2.73 -4.77 -6.77
C ASN A 128 1.82 -4.70 -5.54
N LEU A 129 1.15 -3.56 -5.33
CA LEU A 129 0.13 -3.42 -4.28
C LEU A 129 -0.99 -4.45 -4.50
N ARG A 130 -1.55 -4.52 -5.70
CA ARG A 130 -2.62 -5.48 -6.00
C ARG A 130 -2.17 -6.92 -5.88
N TYR A 131 -0.96 -7.23 -6.34
CA TYR A 131 -0.37 -8.56 -6.18
C TYR A 131 -0.24 -8.95 -4.69
N MET A 132 0.19 -8.01 -3.84
CA MET A 132 0.22 -8.22 -2.39
C MET A 132 -1.17 -8.47 -1.79
N LEU A 133 -2.17 -7.71 -2.23
CA LEU A 133 -3.51 -7.70 -1.65
C LEU A 133 -4.40 -8.84 -2.16
N TYR A 134 -4.12 -9.38 -3.34
CA TYR A 134 -4.88 -10.45 -3.98
C TYR A 134 -5.28 -11.64 -3.07
N PRO A 135 -4.40 -12.17 -2.19
CA PRO A 135 -4.78 -13.27 -1.30
C PRO A 135 -5.68 -12.87 -0.11
N TYR A 136 -5.98 -11.59 0.09
CA TYR A 136 -6.78 -11.10 1.21
C TYR A 136 -8.20 -10.72 0.79
N SER A 137 -9.19 -11.06 1.62
CA SER A 137 -10.54 -10.56 1.44
C SER A 137 -10.62 -9.08 1.87
N PRO A 138 -11.22 -8.19 1.07
CA PRO A 138 -11.47 -6.80 1.47
C PRO A 138 -12.51 -6.68 2.61
N ASP A 139 -13.25 -7.74 2.90
CA ASP A 139 -14.21 -7.81 4.03
C ASP A 139 -13.54 -8.23 5.35
N GLN A 140 -12.23 -8.55 5.32
CA GLN A 140 -11.47 -8.76 6.53
C GLN A 140 -11.06 -7.41 7.13
N ALA A 141 -11.25 -7.21 8.43
CA ALA A 141 -10.76 -6.03 9.16
C ALA A 141 -9.23 -6.03 9.25
N ILE A 142 -8.55 -5.52 8.20
CA ILE A 142 -7.09 -5.53 8.09
C ILE A 142 -6.57 -4.30 7.33
N TYR A 143 -5.39 -3.84 7.69
CA TYR A 143 -4.67 -2.79 6.98
C TYR A 143 -3.18 -3.12 6.86
N PHE A 144 -2.52 -2.58 5.84
CA PHE A 144 -1.12 -2.86 5.52
C PHE A 144 -0.33 -1.58 5.26
N GLY A 145 0.98 -1.63 5.51
CA GLY A 145 1.92 -0.55 5.26
C GLY A 145 3.30 -0.95 5.79
N TYR A 146 4.16 0.02 6.12
CA TYR A 146 5.41 -0.27 6.82
C TYR A 146 5.18 -0.29 8.34
N ASN A 147 5.31 -1.46 8.98
CA ASN A 147 5.05 -1.60 10.41
C ASN A 147 6.13 -0.93 11.27
N PHE A 148 5.70 0.06 12.07
CA PHE A 148 6.46 0.63 13.18
C PHE A 148 5.94 0.11 14.53
N LYS A 149 6.83 -0.01 15.51
CA LYS A 149 6.52 -0.32 16.90
C LYS A 149 5.78 0.83 17.54
N MET A 150 4.69 0.53 18.23
CA MET A 150 4.04 1.50 19.10
C MET A 150 4.88 1.66 20.38
N ILE A 151 5.71 2.69 20.43
CA ILE A 151 6.60 2.96 21.58
C ILE A 151 5.82 3.70 22.67
N GLY A 152 5.88 3.22 23.92
CA GLY A 152 5.24 3.86 25.07
C GLY A 152 4.59 2.84 26.03
N ALA A 153 3.48 3.24 26.67
CA ALA A 153 2.74 2.42 27.65
C ALA A 153 1.89 1.28 27.04
N HIS A 154 2.11 0.99 25.76
CA HIS A 154 1.36 0.00 24.99
C HIS A 154 1.89 -1.42 25.21
N LYS A 155 1.09 -2.45 24.93
CA LYS A 155 1.54 -3.84 25.07
C LYS A 155 2.70 -4.08 24.10
N LYS A 156 3.65 -4.93 24.51
CA LYS A 156 4.69 -5.43 23.60
C LYS A 156 3.98 -6.08 22.39
N ASN A 157 4.44 -5.75 21.18
CA ASN A 157 3.98 -6.26 19.87
C ASN A 157 2.81 -5.51 19.21
N GLU A 158 2.47 -4.31 19.65
CA GLU A 158 1.54 -3.44 18.91
C GLU A 158 2.30 -2.62 17.84
N SER A 159 1.68 -2.45 16.67
CA SER A 159 2.27 -1.72 15.54
C SER A 159 1.29 -0.74 14.89
N TYR A 160 1.84 0.31 14.30
CA TYR A 160 1.15 1.21 13.37
C TYR A 160 1.89 1.21 12.02
N MET A 161 1.28 1.76 10.98
CA MET A 161 1.89 1.81 9.64
C MET A 161 2.48 3.19 9.39
N SER A 162 3.64 3.31 8.76
CA SER A 162 4.21 4.61 8.38
C SER A 162 3.24 5.44 7.53
N GLY A 163 3.03 6.69 7.92
CA GLY A 163 2.25 7.64 7.13
C GLY A 163 2.90 7.97 5.78
N GLY A 164 4.23 8.13 5.76
CA GLY A 164 4.99 8.56 4.57
C GLY A 164 5.08 7.52 3.46
N SER A 165 5.36 6.26 3.80
CA SER A 165 5.28 5.17 2.79
C SER A 165 3.85 4.92 2.32
N GLY A 166 2.87 5.54 2.97
CA GLY A 166 1.46 5.25 2.83
C GLY A 166 1.07 3.93 3.49
N TYR A 167 -0.24 3.73 3.56
CA TYR A 167 -0.87 2.53 4.08
C TYR A 167 -2.22 2.32 3.41
N VAL A 168 -2.67 1.06 3.37
CA VAL A 168 -3.90 0.65 2.69
C VAL A 168 -4.84 -0.04 3.67
N LEU A 169 -6.09 0.43 3.71
CA LEU A 169 -7.17 -0.19 4.49
C LEU A 169 -8.00 -1.08 3.57
N SER A 170 -8.42 -2.23 4.08
CA SER A 170 -9.52 -2.97 3.47
C SER A 170 -10.84 -2.20 3.60
N ARG A 171 -11.84 -2.56 2.80
CA ARG A 171 -13.19 -2.00 2.93
C ARG A 171 -13.75 -2.15 4.34
N GLU A 172 -13.58 -3.32 4.97
CA GLU A 172 -14.06 -3.53 6.33
C GLU A 172 -13.29 -2.69 7.36
N ALA A 173 -11.97 -2.54 7.19
CA ALA A 173 -11.18 -1.66 8.05
C ALA A 173 -11.62 -0.19 7.95
N LEU A 174 -11.92 0.30 6.74
CA LEU A 174 -12.46 1.64 6.53
C LEU A 174 -13.81 1.82 7.24
N ARG A 175 -14.72 0.85 7.09
CA ARG A 175 -16.05 0.88 7.72
C ARG A 175 -15.93 0.96 9.25
N ILE A 176 -15.16 0.04 9.84
CA ILE A 176 -14.93 0.01 11.29
C ILE A 176 -14.31 1.31 11.79
N PHE A 177 -13.32 1.84 11.07
CA PHE A 177 -12.69 3.10 11.40
C PHE A 177 -13.71 4.26 11.44
N ALA A 178 -14.46 4.45 10.36
CA ALA A 178 -15.39 5.57 10.23
C ALA A 178 -16.53 5.50 11.25
N GLU A 179 -17.10 4.31 11.47
CA GLU A 179 -18.18 4.11 12.45
C GLU A 179 -17.68 4.21 13.91
N GLY A 180 -16.45 3.77 14.17
CA GLY A 180 -15.82 3.80 15.50
C GLY A 180 -15.17 5.13 15.86
N LEU A 181 -15.01 6.05 14.89
CA LEU A 181 -14.19 7.25 15.05
C LEU A 181 -14.65 8.17 16.20
N ASN A 182 -15.96 8.24 16.45
CA ASN A 182 -16.55 9.10 17.48
C ASN A 182 -16.50 8.48 18.89
N ASP A 183 -16.04 7.24 19.03
CA ASP A 183 -15.80 6.64 20.35
C ASP A 183 -14.50 7.19 20.94
N SER A 184 -14.62 8.15 21.86
CA SER A 184 -13.48 8.80 22.53
C SER A 184 -12.66 7.85 23.40
N THR A 185 -13.16 6.64 23.71
CA THR A 185 -12.40 5.61 24.43
C THR A 185 -11.48 4.81 23.50
N LYS A 186 -11.74 4.87 22.19
CA LYS A 186 -11.03 4.11 21.15
C LYS A 186 -10.13 5.01 20.32
N CYS A 187 -10.62 6.19 19.93
CA CYS A 187 -9.95 7.07 18.99
C CYS A 187 -9.82 8.49 19.56
N ARG A 188 -8.68 9.13 19.30
CA ARG A 188 -8.41 10.51 19.74
C ARG A 188 -9.29 11.51 19.00
N GLN A 189 -9.98 12.36 19.76
CA GLN A 189 -10.94 13.33 19.21
C GLN A 189 -10.27 14.63 18.77
N GLU A 190 -9.21 15.07 19.44
CA GLU A 190 -8.46 16.24 18.99
C GLU A 190 -7.76 15.96 17.66
N ASP A 191 -7.53 17.00 16.87
CA ASP A 191 -6.89 16.88 15.55
C ASP A 191 -5.36 16.91 15.61
N ASN A 192 -4.78 17.23 16.77
CA ASN A 192 -3.41 17.69 16.92
C ASN A 192 -2.40 16.58 17.28
N HIS A 193 -2.18 15.61 16.39
CA HIS A 193 -1.20 14.55 16.63
C HIS A 193 -0.63 13.98 15.31
N ALA A 194 0.47 13.22 15.43
CA ALA A 194 0.96 12.37 14.35
C ALA A 194 -0.14 11.40 13.92
N GLU A 195 -0.54 11.55 12.67
CA GLU A 195 -1.67 10.88 12.03
C GLU A 195 -1.54 9.37 12.05
N ASP A 196 -0.39 8.87 11.61
CA ASP A 196 -0.12 7.44 11.46
C ASP A 196 -0.11 6.68 12.79
N VAL A 197 0.40 7.32 13.84
CA VAL A 197 0.34 6.82 15.22
C VAL A 197 -1.11 6.75 15.72
N GLU A 198 -1.92 7.80 15.50
CA GLU A 198 -3.32 7.81 15.94
C GLU A 198 -4.20 6.86 15.12
N MET A 199 -3.95 6.75 13.81
CA MET A 199 -4.58 5.76 12.95
C MET A 199 -4.33 4.35 13.49
N GLY A 200 -3.06 4.01 13.76
CA GLY A 200 -2.71 2.70 14.31
C GLY A 200 -3.33 2.43 15.69
N ARG A 201 -3.35 3.41 16.58
CA ARG A 201 -4.01 3.31 17.90
C ARG A 201 -5.51 3.10 17.79
N CYS A 202 -6.18 3.91 16.98
CA CYS A 202 -7.62 3.85 16.76
C CYS A 202 -8.02 2.49 16.17
N LEU A 203 -7.37 2.06 15.09
CA LEU A 203 -7.61 0.77 14.45
C LEU A 203 -7.36 -0.41 15.40
N LEU A 204 -6.27 -0.37 16.18
CA LEU A 204 -5.99 -1.39 17.19
C LEU A 204 -7.12 -1.48 18.23
N ASN A 205 -7.55 -0.33 18.77
CA ASN A 205 -8.59 -0.29 19.79
C ASN A 205 -9.96 -0.74 19.25
N LEU A 206 -10.18 -0.58 17.95
CA LEU A 206 -11.35 -1.05 17.20
C LEU A 206 -11.19 -2.49 16.67
N ASP A 207 -10.20 -3.24 17.15
CA ASP A 207 -9.94 -4.64 16.79
C ASP A 207 -9.63 -4.88 15.29
N VAL A 208 -9.11 -3.86 14.59
CA VAL A 208 -8.63 -3.98 13.21
C VAL A 208 -7.18 -4.49 13.20
N LYS A 209 -6.92 -5.55 12.42
CA LYS A 209 -5.62 -6.20 12.39
C LYS A 209 -4.58 -5.39 11.62
N ALA A 210 -3.43 -5.14 12.24
CA ALA A 210 -2.23 -4.73 11.52
C ALA A 210 -1.64 -5.93 10.76
N GLY A 211 -1.67 -5.89 9.43
CA GLY A 211 -1.14 -6.93 8.57
C GLY A 211 0.39 -6.91 8.47
N ASP A 212 0.97 -8.07 8.14
CA ASP A 212 2.38 -8.17 7.76
C ASP A 212 2.49 -7.99 6.25
N SER A 213 3.06 -6.87 5.81
CA SER A 213 3.19 -6.54 4.40
C SER A 213 4.46 -7.10 3.75
N ARG A 214 5.27 -7.89 4.46
CA ARG A 214 6.52 -8.43 3.90
C ARG A 214 6.25 -9.54 2.88
N ASP A 215 7.20 -9.77 1.98
CA ASP A 215 7.13 -10.87 1.02
C ASP A 215 7.47 -12.22 1.68
N SER A 216 7.43 -13.30 0.89
CA SER A 216 7.73 -14.66 1.36
C SER A 216 9.16 -14.85 1.86
N LYS A 217 10.08 -13.93 1.52
CA LYS A 217 11.47 -13.89 2.00
C LYS A 217 11.63 -12.94 3.20
N LEU A 218 10.52 -12.47 3.79
CA LEU A 218 10.48 -11.52 4.90
C LEU A 218 11.10 -10.15 4.59
N ARG A 219 11.12 -9.75 3.31
CA ARG A 219 11.56 -8.41 2.88
C ARG A 219 10.38 -7.45 2.89
N ASN A 220 10.61 -6.21 3.31
CA ASN A 220 9.57 -5.19 3.32
C ASN A 220 9.06 -4.90 1.89
N ARG A 221 7.82 -4.45 1.76
CA ARG A 221 7.27 -3.98 0.48
C ARG A 221 6.98 -2.48 0.51
N PHE A 222 6.59 -1.94 1.66
CA PHE A 222 6.54 -0.50 1.89
C PHE A 222 7.88 -0.03 2.45
N TYR A 223 8.29 1.18 2.11
CA TYR A 223 9.54 1.76 2.59
C TYR A 223 9.34 3.24 2.91
N PRO A 224 9.59 3.68 4.15
CA PRO A 224 9.46 5.08 4.56
C PRO A 224 10.68 5.92 4.14
N LEU A 225 11.37 5.50 3.07
CA LEU A 225 12.66 5.99 2.59
C LEU A 225 12.78 5.75 1.08
N LEU A 226 13.85 6.27 0.47
CA LEU A 226 14.17 6.04 -0.93
C LEU A 226 14.79 4.64 -1.12
N PRO A 227 14.73 4.07 -2.34
CA PRO A 227 15.30 2.74 -2.61
C PRO A 227 16.79 2.63 -2.26
N PHE A 228 17.58 3.68 -2.53
CA PHE A 228 19.03 3.64 -2.30
C PHE A 228 19.40 3.56 -0.81
N ASP A 229 18.58 4.14 0.09
CA ASP A 229 18.81 4.05 1.54
C ASP A 229 18.78 2.60 2.04
N MET A 230 18.00 1.76 1.36
CA MET A 230 17.82 0.34 1.69
C MET A 230 18.76 -0.58 0.90
N LEU A 231 19.21 -0.16 -0.28
CA LEU A 231 20.16 -0.94 -1.09
C LEU A 231 21.61 -0.75 -0.63
N LEU A 232 21.97 0.49 -0.26
CA LEU A 232 23.34 0.89 0.00
C LEU A 232 23.54 1.08 1.50
N SER A 233 24.15 0.08 2.15
CA SER A 233 24.36 0.05 3.60
C SER A 233 25.16 1.23 4.19
N GLY A 234 25.85 2.01 3.35
CA GLY A 234 26.60 3.20 3.75
C GLY A 234 25.75 4.45 4.03
N TYR A 235 24.45 4.43 3.72
CA TYR A 235 23.58 5.62 3.85
C TYR A 235 22.89 5.73 5.21
N SER A 236 22.84 4.66 6.01
CA SER A 236 22.14 4.64 7.29
C SER A 236 22.96 3.92 8.36
N GLY A 237 23.42 4.67 9.37
CA GLY A 237 24.05 4.09 10.57
C GLY A 237 23.06 3.32 11.44
N LEU A 238 23.55 2.54 12.41
CA LEU A 238 22.69 1.79 13.34
C LEU A 238 21.89 2.69 14.30
N ASP A 239 22.31 3.94 14.46
CA ASP A 239 21.64 5.01 15.21
C ASP A 239 20.50 5.68 14.41
N PHE A 240 20.35 5.34 13.14
CA PHE A 240 19.32 5.87 12.29
C PHE A 240 17.93 5.53 12.83
N TRP A 241 17.05 6.54 12.86
CA TRP A 241 15.75 6.48 13.52
C TRP A 241 14.92 5.26 13.10
N LEU A 242 15.04 4.82 11.84
CA LEU A 242 14.33 3.68 11.31
C LEU A 242 14.55 2.42 12.16
N TYR A 243 15.78 2.14 12.59
CA TYR A 243 16.09 0.93 13.38
C TYR A 243 15.45 0.97 14.77
N LYS A 244 15.19 2.16 15.31
CA LYS A 244 14.49 2.33 16.59
C LYS A 244 13.00 2.00 16.47
N TYR A 245 12.36 2.49 15.40
CA TYR A 245 10.90 2.39 15.26
C TYR A 245 10.45 1.18 14.47
N ALA A 246 11.26 0.62 13.57
CA ALA A 246 10.85 -0.52 12.75
C ALA A 246 10.40 -1.70 13.61
N TYR A 247 9.23 -2.25 13.27
CA TYR A 247 8.67 -3.41 13.96
C TYR A 247 9.48 -4.67 13.67
N TYR A 248 9.75 -4.91 12.38
CA TYR A 248 10.60 -6.00 11.91
C TYR A 248 12.05 -5.55 11.79
N SER A 249 12.98 -6.50 11.88
CA SER A 249 14.42 -6.23 11.72
C SER A 249 14.73 -5.65 10.35
N VAL A 250 15.24 -4.43 10.32
CA VAL A 250 15.66 -3.74 9.10
C VAL A 250 17.00 -4.26 8.65
N ARG A 251 17.18 -4.39 7.34
CA ARG A 251 18.46 -4.71 6.72
C ARG A 251 18.64 -3.79 5.51
N SER A 252 19.82 -3.18 5.40
CA SER A 252 20.24 -2.48 4.19
C SER A 252 21.28 -3.33 3.47
N CYS A 253 20.94 -3.83 2.29
CA CYS A 253 21.81 -4.64 1.44
C CYS A 253 21.24 -4.74 0.02
N MET A 254 22.08 -5.14 -0.93
CA MET A 254 21.69 -5.26 -2.34
C MET A 254 20.49 -6.20 -2.57
N ASP A 255 20.37 -7.26 -1.78
CA ASP A 255 19.31 -8.27 -1.91
C ASP A 255 18.17 -8.11 -0.87
N CYS A 256 18.18 -7.00 -0.12
CA CYS A 256 17.24 -6.76 0.99
C CYS A 256 15.92 -6.13 0.54
N LEU A 257 15.87 -5.53 -0.64
CA LEU A 257 14.63 -5.05 -1.23
C LEU A 257 13.78 -6.20 -1.73
N SER A 258 12.45 -6.13 -1.50
CA SER A 258 11.54 -7.05 -2.17
C SER A 258 11.67 -6.92 -3.69
N GLU A 259 11.48 -8.02 -4.40
CA GLU A 259 11.33 -8.02 -5.86
C GLU A 259 10.04 -7.30 -6.28
N TYR A 260 9.06 -7.19 -5.38
CA TYR A 260 7.77 -6.54 -5.61
C TYR A 260 7.53 -5.44 -4.58
N PRO A 261 8.36 -4.37 -4.54
CA PRO A 261 8.15 -3.27 -3.62
C PRO A 261 6.85 -2.55 -3.97
N VAL A 262 6.11 -2.13 -2.96
CA VAL A 262 4.81 -1.46 -3.07
C VAL A 262 4.96 0.05 -3.04
N ALA A 263 5.78 0.60 -2.14
CA ALA A 263 5.91 2.05 -2.02
C ALA A 263 7.27 2.50 -1.47
N PHE A 264 7.72 3.68 -1.92
CA PHE A 264 8.85 4.42 -1.36
C PHE A 264 8.43 5.85 -1.04
N HIS A 265 9.01 6.41 0.03
CA HIS A 265 8.76 7.77 0.48
C HIS A 265 9.95 8.69 0.20
N TYR A 266 9.76 10.00 0.39
CA TYR A 266 10.71 11.06 0.04
C TYR A 266 11.09 11.10 -1.45
N VAL A 267 10.18 10.66 -2.32
CA VAL A 267 10.36 10.64 -3.77
C VAL A 267 10.04 12.03 -4.31
N ASN A 268 11.05 12.73 -4.82
CA ASN A 268 10.88 14.04 -5.42
C ASN A 268 10.24 13.94 -6.83
N PRO A 269 9.75 15.06 -7.39
CA PRO A 269 9.09 15.05 -8.69
C PRO A 269 9.90 14.41 -9.82
N GLU A 270 11.20 14.69 -9.90
CA GLU A 270 12.09 14.12 -10.92
C GLU A 270 12.17 12.59 -10.78
N GLN A 271 12.29 12.09 -9.55
CA GLN A 271 12.33 10.66 -9.26
C GLN A 271 11.01 9.97 -9.59
N LEU A 272 9.85 10.62 -9.42
CA LEU A 272 8.56 10.04 -9.84
C LEU A 272 8.58 9.68 -11.33
N TYR A 273 9.12 10.55 -12.18
CA TYR A 273 9.24 10.29 -13.62
C TYR A 273 10.32 9.26 -13.95
N VAL A 274 11.44 9.25 -13.22
CA VAL A 274 12.47 8.22 -13.39
C VAL A 274 11.90 6.84 -13.06
N PHE A 275 11.14 6.72 -11.98
CA PHE A 275 10.46 5.48 -11.64
C PHE A 275 9.43 5.12 -12.71
N ASP A 276 8.57 6.05 -13.16
CA ASP A 276 7.57 5.75 -14.20
C ASP A 276 8.25 5.26 -15.50
N PHE A 277 9.31 5.94 -15.94
CA PHE A 277 10.05 5.58 -17.15
C PHE A 277 10.63 4.16 -17.05
N PHE A 278 11.36 3.84 -15.98
CA PHE A 278 12.01 2.52 -15.86
C PHE A 278 11.02 1.35 -15.69
N ASN A 279 9.80 1.63 -15.23
CA ASN A 279 8.81 0.58 -15.02
C ASN A 279 7.89 0.35 -16.23
N TYR A 280 7.67 1.37 -17.07
CA TYR A 280 6.62 1.30 -18.09
C TYR A 280 7.07 1.67 -19.50
N ASP A 281 8.11 2.49 -19.65
CA ASP A 281 8.58 2.96 -20.96
C ASP A 281 9.90 2.30 -21.37
N PHE A 282 10.77 2.04 -20.41
CA PHE A 282 12.09 1.47 -20.65
C PHE A 282 11.98 0.01 -21.12
N GLN A 283 12.57 -0.27 -22.27
CA GLN A 283 12.62 -1.62 -22.85
C GLN A 283 14.06 -1.95 -23.24
N LEU A 284 14.53 -3.12 -22.81
CA LEU A 284 15.75 -3.72 -23.34
C LEU A 284 15.37 -4.61 -24.53
N PRO A 285 16.03 -4.47 -25.70
CA PRO A 285 15.77 -5.30 -26.88
C PRO A 285 16.02 -6.82 -26.68
N VAL A 286 16.55 -7.22 -25.51
CA VAL A 286 16.95 -8.59 -25.20
C VAL A 286 16.54 -8.94 -23.78
N GLN A 287 15.26 -9.21 -23.53
CA GLN A 287 14.85 -9.96 -22.33
C GLN A 287 13.59 -10.81 -22.53
N ASN A 288 13.51 -11.52 -23.67
CA ASN A 288 12.88 -12.83 -23.70
C ASN A 288 13.92 -13.89 -23.30
N ARG A 289 14.27 -13.95 -22.00
CA ARG A 289 14.83 -15.11 -21.25
C ARG A 289 15.35 -14.66 -19.88
N VAL A 290 14.55 -14.85 -18.85
CA VAL A 290 14.86 -15.88 -17.86
C VAL A 290 13.57 -16.67 -17.69
N LYS A 291 13.50 -17.81 -18.40
CA LYS A 291 12.63 -18.90 -17.97
C LYS A 291 12.98 -19.20 -16.53
N TRP A 292 11.97 -19.26 -15.68
CA TRP A 292 11.98 -19.98 -14.41
C TRP A 292 12.82 -21.25 -14.55
N ALA A 293 14.03 -21.24 -14.00
CA ALA A 293 14.69 -22.47 -13.61
C ALA A 293 14.00 -22.90 -12.32
N LEU A 294 12.83 -23.50 -12.46
CA LEU A 294 12.37 -24.45 -11.47
C LEU A 294 13.25 -25.68 -11.65
N GLU A 295 14.05 -25.95 -10.62
CA GLU A 295 14.62 -27.26 -10.37
C GLU A 295 13.50 -28.31 -10.48
N LEU A 296 13.67 -29.25 -11.40
CA LEU A 296 13.18 -30.61 -11.24
C LEU A 296 14.41 -31.51 -11.30
N GLU A 297 15.05 -31.64 -10.14
CA GLU A 297 15.66 -32.92 -9.79
C GLU A 297 14.56 -33.98 -9.71
N TYR A 298 14.98 -35.23 -10.01
CA TYR A 298 14.23 -36.49 -10.04
C TYR A 298 13.48 -36.82 -11.33
N GLU A 299 14.11 -37.69 -12.14
CA GLU A 299 13.62 -39.07 -12.22
C GLU A 299 14.78 -40.05 -12.51
N TYR A 300 14.78 -41.13 -11.73
CA TYR A 300 15.51 -42.37 -11.94
C TYR A 300 15.11 -42.98 -13.29
N GLU A 301 16.05 -43.60 -14.01
CA GLU A 301 15.74 -44.87 -14.68
C GLU A 301 17.00 -45.72 -14.91
N TYR A 302 16.79 -47.01 -14.70
CA TYR A 302 17.72 -48.13 -14.80
C TYR A 302 18.27 -48.30 -16.23
N GLU A 303 19.56 -48.61 -16.34
CA GLU A 303 20.10 -49.76 -17.10
C GLU A 303 21.54 -50.09 -16.67
#